data_AF-A0A2P8VY34-F1
#
_entry.id   AF-A0A2P8VY34-F1
#
_cell.length_a   1.000
_cell.length_b   1.000
_cell.length_c   1.000
_cell.angle_alpha   90.00
_cell.angle_beta   90.00
_cell.angle_gamma   90.00
#
_symmetry.space_group_name_H-M   'P 1'
#
loop_
_entity.id
_entity.type
_entity.pdbx_description
1 polymer ?
#
loop_
_entity_poly.entity_id
_entity_poly.type
_entity_poly.pdbx_seq_one_letter_code
_entity_poly.pdbx_strand_id
1 'polypeptide(L)'
;MLQAVEGIYRNGKVELLEVPAASEGMRVIVTFLESSEASIVSANDTDLSVDLASRGISPEQAVNLRSRLQTFAEDWEQPEMDIYDEL
;
A
#
# COMPACT_ATOMS: atom_id res chain seq x y z
N MET A 1 26.25 -5.49 2.02
CA MET A 1 25.24 -4.40 2.00
C MET A 1 24.08 -4.89 1.15
N LEU A 2 22.84 -4.77 1.63
CA LEU A 2 21.66 -5.18 0.86
C LEU A 2 21.27 -4.01 -0.06
N GLN A 3 21.02 -4.29 -1.34
CA GLN A 3 20.46 -3.33 -2.30
C GLN A 3 19.09 -3.85 -2.72
N ALA A 4 18.08 -3.00 -2.63
CA ALA A 4 16.77 -3.25 -3.21
C ALA A 4 16.72 -2.59 -4.58
N VAL A 5 16.24 -3.32 -5.59
CA VAL A 5 16.06 -2.83 -6.96
C VAL A 5 14.65 -3.19 -7.40
N GLU A 6 13.93 -2.20 -7.92
CA GLU A 6 12.59 -2.41 -8.46
C GLU A 6 12.61 -2.89 -9.90
N GLY A 7 11.54 -3.57 -10.29
CA GLY A 7 11.38 -4.13 -11.61
C GLY A 7 9.92 -4.42 -11.92
N ILE A 8 9.60 -4.55 -13.21
CA ILE A 8 8.25 -4.90 -13.66
C ILE A 8 8.20 -6.39 -13.94
N TYR A 9 7.24 -7.09 -13.34
CA TYR A 9 7.02 -8.50 -13.63
C TYR A 9 6.23 -8.69 -14.93
N ARG A 10 6.84 -9.31 -15.94
CA ARG A 10 6.23 -9.62 -17.24
C ARG A 10 6.66 -11.00 -17.71
N ASN A 11 5.70 -11.81 -18.16
CA ASN A 11 5.95 -13.12 -18.78
C ASN A 11 6.86 -14.05 -17.95
N GLY A 12 6.68 -14.08 -16.63
CA GLY A 12 7.49 -14.93 -15.76
C GLY A 12 8.89 -14.37 -15.41
N LYS A 13 9.20 -13.14 -15.81
CA LYS A 13 10.50 -12.49 -15.58
C LYS A 13 10.31 -11.13 -14.92
N VAL A 14 11.30 -10.71 -14.12
CA VAL A 14 11.37 -9.35 -13.57
C VAL A 14 12.31 -8.54 -14.45
N GLU A 15 11.77 -7.52 -15.12
CA GLU A 15 12.53 -6.55 -15.89
C GLU A 15 12.95 -5.42 -14.95
N LEU A 16 14.23 -5.38 -14.55
CA LEU A 16 14.75 -4.41 -13.59
C LEU A 16 14.71 -2.99 -14.17
N LEU A 17 14.26 -2.03 -13.36
CA LEU A 17 14.20 -0.60 -13.73
C LEU A 17 15.58 0.07 -13.69
N GLU A 18 16.50 -0.49 -12.91
CA GLU A 18 17.90 -0.07 -12.85
C GLU A 18 18.84 -1.27 -12.81
N VAL A 19 20.12 -1.02 -13.12
CA VAL A 19 21.16 -2.06 -13.09
C VAL A 19 21.72 -2.15 -11.66
N PRO A 20 21.51 -3.27 -10.93
CA PRO A 20 22.08 -3.44 -9.61
C PRO A 20 23.60 -3.55 -9.67
N ALA A 21 24.29 -3.11 -8.63
CA ALA A 21 25.73 -3.35 -8.45
C ALA A 21 25.98 -4.80 -7.96
N ALA A 22 25.41 -5.78 -8.67
CA ALA A 22 25.46 -7.20 -8.33
C ALA A 22 26.47 -7.94 -9.21
N SER A 23 27.17 -8.91 -8.61
CA SER A 23 28.06 -9.83 -9.33
C SER A 23 27.31 -11.09 -9.76
N GLU A 24 27.82 -11.75 -10.81
CA GLU A 24 27.31 -13.04 -11.25
C GLU A 24 27.30 -14.08 -10.10
N GLY A 25 26.22 -14.87 -10.01
CA GLY A 25 26.04 -15.89 -8.99
C GLY A 25 25.53 -15.40 -7.63
N MET A 26 25.25 -14.10 -7.47
CA MET A 26 24.61 -13.59 -6.25
C MET A 26 23.17 -14.11 -6.11
N ARG A 27 22.80 -14.49 -4.89
CA ARG A 27 21.42 -14.88 -4.55
C ARG A 27 20.53 -13.65 -4.46
N VAL A 28 19.34 -13.74 -5.04
CA VAL A 28 18.33 -12.69 -5.00
C VAL A 28 17.08 -13.16 -4.26
N ILE A 29 16.38 -12.22 -3.64
CA ILE A 29 15.03 -12.40 -3.11
C ILE A 29 14.12 -11.49 -3.93
N VAL A 30 13.02 -12.04 -4.44
CA VAL A 30 12.02 -11.28 -5.20
C VAL A 30 10.80 -11.11 -4.32
N THR A 31 10.40 -9.86 -4.11
CA THR A 31 9.16 -9.51 -3.42
C THR A 31 8.21 -8.93 -4.45
N PHE A 32 7.02 -9.51 -4.59
CA PHE A 32 5.97 -8.98 -5.45
C PHE A 32 5.17 -7.96 -4.65
N LEU A 33 5.16 -6.73 -5.14
CA LEU A 33 4.29 -5.68 -4.64
C LEU A 33 2.99 -5.76 -5.43
N GLU A 34 1.88 -6.03 -4.74
CA GLU A 34 0.56 -5.86 -5.34
C GLU A 34 0.37 -4.35 -5.57
N SER A 35 0.06 -3.93 -6.80
CA SER A 35 -0.27 -2.52 -7.01
C SER A 35 -1.47 -2.20 -6.13
N SER A 36 -1.48 -1.03 -5.49
CA SER A 36 -2.68 -0.56 -4.81
C SER A 36 -3.88 -0.65 -5.76
N GLU A 37 -3.67 -0.36 -7.05
CA GLU A 37 -4.63 -0.50 -8.16
C GLU A 37 -5.25 -1.89 -8.37
N ALA A 38 -4.59 -2.98 -7.97
CA ALA A 38 -5.12 -4.34 -8.15
C ALA A 38 -6.12 -4.75 -7.04
N SER A 39 -6.15 -4.02 -5.92
CA SER A 39 -7.15 -4.19 -4.85
C SER A 39 -8.25 -3.13 -4.85
N ILE A 40 -8.20 -2.14 -5.76
CA ILE A 40 -9.25 -1.13 -5.93
C ILE A 40 -10.03 -1.42 -7.20
N VAL A 41 -11.27 -1.82 -6.99
CA VAL A 41 -12.31 -1.62 -7.97
C VAL A 41 -12.42 -0.11 -8.24
N SER A 42 -12.36 0.26 -9.53
CA SER A 42 -12.76 1.55 -10.12
C SER A 42 -11.76 2.71 -10.08
N ALA A 43 -11.13 2.94 -11.23
CA ALA A 43 -10.19 4.03 -11.56
C ALA A 43 -10.82 5.45 -11.61
N ASN A 44 -11.80 5.76 -10.76
CA ASN A 44 -12.45 7.07 -10.69
C ASN A 44 -12.66 7.61 -9.27
N ASP A 45 -12.23 6.91 -8.21
CA ASP A 45 -12.30 7.43 -6.85
C ASP A 45 -10.93 7.94 -6.41
N THR A 46 -10.83 9.25 -6.21
CA THR A 46 -9.81 9.88 -5.38
C THR A 46 -10.16 9.64 -3.91
N ASP A 47 -10.30 8.37 -3.55
CA ASP A 47 -10.52 7.94 -2.18
C ASP A 47 -9.93 6.53 -2.09
N LEU A 48 -8.77 6.42 -1.43
CA LEU A 48 -8.09 5.16 -1.10
C LEU A 48 -8.92 4.43 -0.03
N SER A 49 -10.18 4.13 -0.37
CA SER A 49 -11.13 3.55 0.55
C SER A 49 -10.77 2.09 0.78
N VAL A 50 -10.24 1.83 1.97
CA VAL A 50 -10.02 0.46 2.43
C VAL A 50 -11.37 -0.24 2.49
N ASP A 51 -11.53 -1.33 1.74
CA ASP A 51 -12.70 -2.18 1.86
C ASP A 51 -12.68 -2.90 3.23
N LEU A 52 -13.42 -2.34 4.18
CA LEU A 52 -13.57 -2.89 5.53
C LEU A 52 -14.38 -4.20 5.51
N ALA A 53 -15.27 -4.38 4.54
CA ALA A 53 -16.14 -5.55 4.47
C ALA A 53 -15.35 -6.81 4.04
N SER A 54 -14.45 -6.71 3.05
CA SER A 54 -13.53 -7.81 2.72
C SER A 54 -12.57 -8.17 3.86
N ARG A 55 -12.35 -7.23 4.80
CA ARG A 55 -11.57 -7.45 6.03
C ARG A 55 -12.41 -7.97 7.20
N GLY A 56 -13.69 -8.28 6.97
CA GLY A 56 -14.59 -8.85 7.98
C GLY A 56 -15.12 -7.85 8.99
N ILE A 57 -15.04 -6.55 8.71
CA ILE A 57 -15.55 -5.49 9.57
C ILE A 57 -16.92 -5.07 9.05
N SER A 58 -17.96 -5.29 9.87
CA SER A 58 -19.31 -4.85 9.54
C SER A 58 -19.46 -3.32 9.71
N PRO A 59 -20.47 -2.70 9.08
CA PRO A 59 -20.76 -1.28 9.27
C PRO A 59 -20.96 -0.90 10.75
N GLU A 60 -21.62 -1.75 11.54
CA GLU A 60 -21.82 -1.52 12.98
C GLU A 60 -20.50 -1.51 13.74
N GLN A 61 -19.59 -2.42 13.41
CA GLN A 61 -18.25 -2.47 13.99
C GLN A 61 -17.41 -1.26 13.59
N ALA A 62 -17.52 -0.81 12.34
CA ALA A 62 -16.84 0.40 11.86
C ALA A 62 -17.31 1.65 12.61
N VAL A 63 -18.63 1.81 12.79
CA VAL A 63 -19.21 2.92 13.57
C VAL A 63 -18.74 2.87 15.03
N ASN A 64 -18.76 1.69 15.65
CA ASN A 64 -18.27 1.52 17.02
C ASN A 64 -16.79 1.89 17.14
N LEU A 65 -15.97 1.45 16.19
CA LEU A 65 -14.54 1.76 16.16
C LEU A 65 -14.30 3.27 16.01
N ARG A 66 -15.01 3.92 15.08
CA ARG A 66 -14.91 5.38 14.88
C ARG A 66 -15.30 6.15 16.14
N SER A 67 -16.38 5.75 16.80
CA SER A 67 -16.81 6.35 18.07
C SER A 67 -15.76 6.22 19.18
N ARG A 68 -15.07 5.08 19.27
CA ARG A 68 -14.01 4.86 20.26
C ARG A 68 -12.75 5.69 19.99
N LEU A 69 -12.49 6.02 18.73
CA LEU A 69 -11.34 6.79 18.29
C LEU A 69 -11.63 8.30 18.16
N GLN A 70 -12.85 8.73 18.46
CA GLN A 70 -13.27 10.13 18.34
C GLN A 70 -12.35 11.11 19.08
N THR A 71 -11.74 10.69 20.19
CA THR A 71 -10.81 11.52 20.97
C THR A 71 -9.53 11.89 20.22
N PHE A 72 -9.18 11.14 19.17
CA PHE A 72 -8.02 11.41 18.31
C PHE A 72 -8.39 12.16 17.03
N ALA A 73 -9.68 12.38 16.77
CA ALA A 73 -10.14 13.00 15.52
C ALA A 73 -9.60 14.42 15.36
N GLU A 74 -9.56 15.21 16.43
CA GLU A 74 -9.07 16.60 16.38
C GLU A 74 -7.59 16.69 15.96
N ASP A 75 -6.75 15.75 16.40
CA ASP A 75 -5.34 15.70 16.02
C ASP A 75 -5.14 15.08 14.64
N TRP A 76 -5.99 14.12 14.26
CA TRP A 76 -5.90 13.38 13.01
C TRP A 76 -6.49 14.14 11.81
N GLU A 77 -7.49 14.98 12.03
CA GLU A 77 -8.14 15.82 11.01
C GLU A 77 -7.38 17.16 10.77
N GLN A 78 -6.19 17.31 11.35
CA GLN A 78 -5.35 18.49 11.10
C GLN A 78 -4.74 18.42 9.69
N PRO A 79 -4.64 19.55 8.96
CA PRO A 79 -4.05 19.58 7.61
C PRO A 79 -2.63 19.02 7.54
N GLU A 80 -1.88 19.07 8.64
CA GLU A 80 -0.55 18.50 8.74
C GLU A 80 -0.53 16.96 8.61
N MET A 81 -1.65 16.29 8.90
CA MET A 81 -1.80 14.85 8.78
C MET A 81 -2.10 14.39 7.35
N ASP A 82 -2.55 15.29 6.47
CA ASP A 82 -2.82 15.00 5.04
C ASP A 82 -1.58 14.44 4.32
N ILE A 83 -0.37 14.76 4.82
CA ILE A 83 0.90 14.23 4.28
C ILE A 83 0.95 12.69 4.31
N TYR A 84 0.24 12.06 5.25
CA TYR A 84 0.20 10.60 5.37
C TYR A 84 -0.78 9.93 4.40
N ASP A 85 -1.71 10.68 3.82
CA ASP A 85 -2.69 10.16 2.85
C ASP A 85 -2.13 10.13 1.41
N GLU A 86 -1.04 10.87 1.15
CA GLU A 86 -0.38 10.96 -0.17
C GLU A 86 0.76 9.92 -0.39
N LEU A 87 0.98 9.01 0.56
CA LEU A 87 2.04 7.96 0.52
C LEU A 87 1.52 6.61 -0.01
#